data_AF-A0A7X7SIK2-F1
#
_entry.id   AF-A0A7X7SIK2-F1
#
_cell.length_a   1.000
_cell.length_b   1.000
_cell.length_c   1.000
_cell.angle_alpha   90.00
_cell.angle_beta   90.00
_cell.angle_gamma   90.00
#
_symmetry.space_group_name_H-M   'P 1'
#
loop_
_entity.id
_entity.type
_entity.pdbx_description
1 polymer ?
#
loop_
_entity_poly.entity_id
_entity_poly.type
_entity_poly.pdbx_seq_one_letter_code
_entity_poly.pdbx_strand_id
1 'polypeptide(L)'
;MKQEQSEDAMYLHCSFEELTALASTAERVLAAHGSGELSVAAPPRALADLEALAPRLAGEISIPTLHVQRSVQRALELALEETRARMDAMILEYHPAAEDAIAAYFDYAHILSVLERVTRMGAEMTMLIEVMTGRPVDDETARSFSFPD
;
A
#
# COMPACT_ATOMS: atom_id res chain seq x y z
N MET A 1 -25.59 11.85 -22.71
CA MET A 1 -24.92 10.54 -22.60
C MET A 1 -23.47 10.70 -23.03
N LYS A 2 -22.58 10.94 -22.07
CA LYS A 2 -21.15 10.68 -22.26
C LYS A 2 -20.96 9.28 -21.65
N GLN A 3 -20.56 8.32 -22.47
CA GLN A 3 -20.02 7.07 -21.94
C GLN A 3 -18.79 7.47 -21.12
N GLU A 4 -18.88 7.31 -19.80
CA GLU A 4 -17.70 7.19 -18.96
C GLU A 4 -16.87 6.06 -19.58
N GLN A 5 -15.65 6.40 -19.99
CA GLN A 5 -14.65 5.38 -20.28
C GLN A 5 -14.44 4.68 -18.94
N SER A 6 -14.94 3.45 -18.79
CA SER A 6 -14.41 2.52 -17.78
C SER A 6 -12.91 2.49 -18.01
N GLU A 7 -12.13 3.05 -17.09
CA GLU A 7 -10.71 2.79 -17.05
C GLU A 7 -10.56 1.33 -16.62
N ASP A 8 -10.08 0.47 -17.50
CA ASP A 8 -9.78 -0.94 -17.21
C ASP A 8 -8.83 -1.04 -16.00
N ALA A 9 -9.38 -1.18 -14.79
CA ALA A 9 -8.62 -1.24 -13.57
C ALA A 9 -9.41 -1.89 -12.45
N MET A 10 -8.71 -2.61 -11.56
CA MET A 10 -9.29 -3.00 -10.28
C MET A 10 -9.15 -1.85 -9.30
N TYR A 11 -10.17 -1.56 -8.50
CA TYR A 11 -10.13 -0.46 -7.54
C TYR A 11 -9.90 -0.95 -6.11
N LEU A 12 -8.97 -0.31 -5.41
CA LEU A 12 -8.76 -0.49 -3.98
C LEU A 12 -9.58 0.56 -3.22
N HIS A 13 -10.60 0.09 -2.52
CA HIS A 13 -11.38 0.91 -1.61
C HIS A 13 -10.71 0.99 -0.23
N CYS A 14 -10.57 2.22 0.26
CA CYS A 14 -10.04 2.53 1.59
C CYS A 14 -11.03 3.40 2.36
N SER A 15 -11.15 3.18 3.66
CA SER A 15 -11.87 4.09 4.55
C SER A 15 -11.08 5.39 4.74
N PHE A 16 -11.74 6.41 5.31
CA PHE A 16 -11.07 7.68 5.64
C PHE A 16 -9.91 7.47 6.63
N GLU A 17 -10.12 6.61 7.63
CA GLU A 17 -9.12 6.28 8.65
C GLU A 17 -7.92 5.54 8.04
N GLU A 18 -8.17 4.62 7.10
CA GLU A 18 -7.12 3.92 6.37
C GLU A 18 -6.28 4.86 5.51
N LEU A 19 -6.93 5.77 4.77
CA LEU A 19 -6.24 6.79 3.98
C LEU A 19 -5.43 7.72 4.87
N THR A 20 -5.98 8.13 6.01
CA THR A 20 -5.30 9.03 6.95
C THR A 20 -4.09 8.36 7.60
N ALA A 21 -4.22 7.11 8.05
CA ALA A 21 -3.13 6.33 8.61
C ALA A 21 -2.00 6.15 7.58
N LEU A 22 -2.34 5.82 6.33
CA LEU A 22 -1.38 5.66 5.25
C LEU A 22 -0.71 6.98 4.88
N ALA A 23 -1.45 8.06 4.72
CA ALA A 23 -0.91 9.36 4.32
C ALA A 23 0.05 9.91 5.39
N SER A 24 -0.35 9.87 6.66
CA SER A 24 0.51 10.32 7.76
C SER A 24 1.75 9.46 7.92
N THR A 25 1.65 8.15 7.67
CA THR A 25 2.82 7.25 7.67
C THR A 25 3.74 7.52 6.49
N ALA A 26 3.20 7.70 5.28
CA ALA A 26 3.98 8.03 4.10
C ALA A 26 4.75 9.34 4.29
N GLU A 27 4.10 10.38 4.82
CA GLU A 27 4.74 11.65 5.13
C GLU A 27 5.90 11.48 6.12
N ARG A 28 5.69 10.74 7.21
CA ARG A 28 6.75 10.46 8.21
C ARG A 28 7.94 9.72 7.61
N VAL A 29 7.70 8.64 6.86
CA VAL A 29 8.76 7.82 6.25
C VAL A 29 9.57 8.64 5.24
N LEU A 30 8.89 9.39 4.38
CA LEU A 30 9.53 10.20 3.34
C LEU A 30 10.30 11.38 3.94
N ALA A 31 9.78 12.01 5.00
CA ALA A 31 10.47 13.06 5.73
C ALA A 31 11.74 12.53 6.43
N ALA A 32 11.65 11.38 7.11
CA ALA A 32 12.80 10.74 7.76
C ALA A 32 13.88 10.31 6.75
N HIS A 33 13.48 9.91 5.53
CA HIS A 33 14.41 9.64 4.44
C HIS A 33 15.16 10.91 4.01
N GLY A 34 14.43 12.01 3.82
CA GLY A 34 15.00 13.30 3.45
C GLY A 34 15.94 13.89 4.50
N SER A 35 15.69 13.64 5.79
CA SER A 35 16.55 14.09 6.89
C SER A 35 17.75 13.17 7.18
N GLY A 36 17.75 11.94 6.63
CA GLY A 36 18.77 10.93 6.92
C GLY A 36 18.62 10.25 8.29
N GLU A 37 17.45 10.38 8.93
CA GLU A 37 17.16 9.87 10.28
C GLU A 37 16.51 8.48 10.28
N LEU A 38 16.33 7.85 9.12
CA LEU A 38 15.83 6.47 9.05
C LEU A 38 16.76 5.51 9.80
N SER A 39 16.25 4.96 10.91
CA SER A 39 16.93 3.97 11.77
C SER A 39 17.14 2.63 11.05
N VAL A 40 16.33 2.35 10.01
CA VAL A 40 16.42 1.16 9.16
C VAL A 40 16.48 1.62 7.70
N ALA A 41 17.50 1.17 6.95
CA ALA A 41 17.63 1.49 5.54
C ALA A 41 16.51 0.82 4.73
N ALA A 42 15.38 1.50 4.58
CA ALA A 42 14.29 1.07 3.72
C ALA A 42 14.82 0.78 2.30
N PRO A 43 14.45 -0.36 1.66
CA PRO A 43 14.90 -0.67 0.32
C PRO A 43 14.56 0.47 -0.66
N PRO A 44 15.50 0.95 -1.50
CA PRO A 44 15.27 2.12 -2.37
C PRO A 44 14.03 2.01 -3.26
N ARG A 45 13.73 0.78 -3.71
CA ARG A 45 12.55 0.50 -4.52
C ARG A 45 11.24 0.66 -3.74
N ALA A 46 11.20 0.23 -2.48
CA ALA A 46 10.02 0.36 -1.63
C ALA A 46 9.73 1.83 -1.28
N LEU A 47 10.79 2.63 -1.06
CA LEU A 47 10.67 4.09 -0.89
C LEU A 47 10.12 4.75 -2.16
N ALA A 48 10.65 4.42 -3.33
CA ALA A 48 10.15 4.97 -4.59
C ALA A 48 8.69 4.56 -4.86
N ASP A 49 8.32 3.31 -4.54
CA ASP A 49 6.94 2.83 -4.63
C ASP A 49 6.01 3.60 -3.66
N LEU A 50 6.47 3.91 -2.44
CA LEU A 50 5.72 4.69 -1.45
C LEU A 50 5.58 6.17 -1.85
N GLU A 51 6.64 6.78 -2.38
CA GLU A 51 6.60 8.14 -2.92
C GLU A 51 5.60 8.25 -4.08
N ALA A 52 5.55 7.24 -4.96
CA ALA A 52 4.57 7.17 -6.04
C ALA A 52 3.12 6.94 -5.55
N LEU A 53 2.94 6.23 -4.43
CA LEU A 53 1.63 5.99 -3.83
C LEU A 53 1.09 7.21 -3.06
N ALA A 54 1.95 7.93 -2.34
CA ALA A 54 1.58 9.06 -1.48
C ALA A 54 0.58 10.07 -2.08
N PRO A 55 0.78 10.61 -3.30
CA PRO A 55 -0.15 11.60 -3.89
C PRO A 55 -1.52 11.02 -4.24
N ARG A 56 -1.69 9.70 -4.19
CA ARG A 56 -2.92 8.98 -4.57
C ARG A 56 -3.80 8.65 -3.35
N LEU A 57 -3.31 8.92 -2.13
CA LEU A 57 -4.00 8.62 -0.86
C LEU A 57 -5.09 9.65 -0.51
N ALA A 58 -5.92 10.01 -1.49
CA ALA A 58 -6.98 11.02 -1.35
C ALA A 58 -8.37 10.48 -1.74
N GLY A 59 -8.50 9.17 -1.95
CA GLY A 59 -9.75 8.54 -2.35
C GLY A 59 -9.54 7.10 -2.80
N GLU A 60 -10.33 6.69 -3.78
CA GLU A 60 -10.23 5.37 -4.40
C GLU A 60 -8.96 5.24 -5.23
N ILE A 61 -8.27 4.10 -5.09
CA ILE A 61 -6.96 3.87 -5.70
C ILE A 61 -7.12 2.87 -6.85
N SER A 62 -6.97 3.35 -8.09
CA SER A 62 -6.99 2.50 -9.30
C SER A 62 -5.74 1.61 -9.41
N ILE A 63 -5.92 0.33 -9.68
CA ILE A 63 -4.85 -0.66 -9.84
C ILE A 63 -5.00 -1.29 -11.24
N PRO A 64 -4.43 -0.65 -12.28
CA PRO A 64 -4.67 -1.04 -13.66
C PRO A 64 -3.96 -2.34 -14.06
N THR A 65 -2.87 -2.70 -13.37
CA THR A 65 -2.04 -3.85 -13.74
C THR A 65 -1.48 -4.54 -12.49
N LEU A 66 -1.13 -5.81 -12.63
CA LEU A 66 -0.49 -6.57 -11.56
C LEU A 66 0.87 -5.96 -11.17
N HIS A 67 1.55 -5.29 -12.10
CA HIS A 67 2.76 -4.53 -11.81
C HIS A 67 2.50 -3.38 -10.81
N VAL A 68 1.43 -2.62 -11.03
CA VAL A 68 1.02 -1.55 -10.11
C VAL A 68 0.58 -2.13 -8.78
N GLN A 69 -0.20 -3.22 -8.77
CA GLN A 69 -0.57 -3.93 -7.54
C GLN A 69 0.67 -4.29 -6.71
N ARG A 70 1.69 -4.89 -7.34
CA ARG A 70 2.94 -5.29 -6.66
C ARG A 70 3.73 -4.09 -6.15
N SER A 71 3.67 -2.95 -6.82
CA SER A 71 4.27 -1.69 -6.37
C SER A 71 3.57 -1.16 -5.12
N VAL A 72 2.23 -1.09 -5.15
CA VAL A 72 1.42 -0.69 -4.00
C VAL A 72 1.65 -1.64 -2.82
N GLN A 73 1.69 -2.95 -3.05
CA GLN A 73 1.95 -3.93 -2.00
C GLN A 73 3.30 -3.67 -1.30
N ARG A 74 4.38 -3.45 -2.05
CA ARG A 74 5.70 -3.15 -1.46
C ARG A 74 5.72 -1.85 -0.67
N ALA A 75 5.04 -0.81 -1.15
CA ALA A 75 4.89 0.44 -0.41
C ALA A 75 4.17 0.23 0.92
N LEU A 76 3.10 -0.58 0.92
CA LEU A 76 2.33 -0.91 2.12
C LEU A 76 3.12 -1.80 3.09
N GLU A 77 3.91 -2.74 2.59
CA GLU A 77 4.82 -3.55 3.42
C GLU A 77 5.82 -2.66 4.19
N LEU A 78 6.41 -1.68 3.51
CA LEU A 78 7.30 -0.69 4.14
C LEU A 78 6.56 0.15 5.19
N ALA A 79 5.38 0.68 4.86
CA ALA A 79 4.58 1.49 5.78
C ALA A 79 4.12 0.68 7.02
N LEU A 80 3.83 -0.61 6.84
CA LEU A 80 3.48 -1.51 7.92
C LEU A 80 4.66 -1.78 8.87
N GLU A 81 5.86 -1.95 8.33
CA GLU A 81 7.07 -2.13 9.13
C GLU A 81 7.35 -0.88 9.98
N GLU A 82 7.24 0.31 9.39
CA GLU A 82 7.41 1.58 10.12
C GLU A 82 6.37 1.74 11.23
N THR A 83 5.09 1.51 10.93
CA THR A 83 4.03 1.65 11.94
C THR A 83 4.15 0.62 13.06
N ARG A 84 4.62 -0.59 12.77
CA ARG A 84 4.97 -1.58 13.80
C ARG A 84 6.09 -1.07 14.70
N ALA A 85 7.19 -0.59 14.12
CA ALA A 85 8.32 -0.06 14.90
C ALA A 85 7.90 1.13 15.77
N ARG A 86 7.08 2.03 15.22
CA ARG A 86 6.50 3.16 15.97
C ARG A 86 5.59 2.70 17.10
N MET A 87 4.69 1.76 16.85
CA MET A 87 3.80 1.20 17.87
C MET A 87 4.62 0.60 19.02
N ASP A 88 5.63 -0.22 18.69
CA ASP A 88 6.52 -0.82 19.69
C ASP A 88 7.25 0.26 20.51
N ALA A 89 7.74 1.33 19.88
CA ALA A 89 8.38 2.45 20.57
C ALA A 89 7.42 3.16 21.54
N MET A 90 6.18 3.46 21.12
CA MET A 90 5.19 4.13 21.98
C MET A 90 4.76 3.25 23.16
N ILE A 91 4.64 1.93 22.95
CA ILE A 91 4.34 0.97 24.01
C ILE A 91 5.46 0.96 25.06
N LEU A 92 6.71 0.95 24.63
CA LEU A 92 7.89 0.90 25.51
C LEU A 92 8.13 2.22 26.25
N GLU A 93 7.86 3.36 25.62
CA GLU A 93 8.08 4.68 26.21
C GLU A 93 7.00 5.05 27.24
N TYR A 94 5.74 4.77 26.95
CA TYR A 94 4.61 5.23 27.77
C TYR A 94 3.95 4.09 28.56
N HIS A 95 3.10 3.30 27.88
CA HIS A 95 2.37 2.13 28.39
C HIS A 95 1.47 1.59 27.24
N PRO A 96 1.16 0.28 27.13
CA PRO A 96 0.28 -0.24 26.08
C PRO A 96 -1.10 0.41 25.95
N ALA A 97 -1.63 0.96 27.04
CA ALA A 97 -2.92 1.66 27.09
C ALA A 97 -2.81 3.19 27.10
N ALA A 98 -1.61 3.74 26.86
CA ALA A 98 -1.45 5.18 26.66
C ALA A 98 -2.09 5.59 25.31
N GLU A 99 -2.59 6.81 25.23
CA GLU A 99 -3.25 7.35 24.03
C GLU A 99 -2.37 7.22 22.78
N ASP A 100 -1.09 7.58 22.87
CA ASP A 100 -0.14 7.50 21.76
C ASP A 100 0.12 6.06 21.30
N ALA A 101 0.18 5.09 22.23
CA ALA A 101 0.36 3.68 21.90
C ALA A 101 -0.89 3.11 21.21
N ILE A 102 -2.08 3.50 21.68
CA ILE A 102 -3.36 3.12 21.07
C ILE A 102 -3.47 3.70 19.65
N ALA A 103 -3.12 4.99 19.47
CA ALA A 103 -3.13 5.63 18.16
C ALA A 103 -2.17 4.93 17.18
N ALA A 104 -0.94 4.63 17.62
CA ALA A 104 0.02 3.89 16.79
C ALA A 104 -0.45 2.47 16.44
N TYR A 105 -1.15 1.79 17.36
CA TYR A 105 -1.79 0.50 17.06
C TYR A 105 -2.85 0.63 15.97
N PHE A 106 -3.71 1.67 16.01
CA PHE A 106 -4.73 1.86 14.99
C PHE A 106 -4.11 2.15 13.62
N ASP A 107 -3.08 3.00 13.55
CA ASP A 107 -2.33 3.23 12.31
C ASP A 107 -1.82 1.90 11.73
N TYR A 108 -1.13 1.09 12.55
CA TYR A 108 -0.65 -0.24 12.16
C TYR A 108 -1.79 -1.15 11.67
N ALA A 109 -2.90 -1.23 12.43
CA ALA A 109 -4.01 -2.11 12.12
C ALA A 109 -4.73 -1.73 10.83
N HIS A 110 -4.89 -0.42 10.56
CA HIS A 110 -5.44 0.08 9.32
C HIS A 110 -4.57 -0.29 8.12
N ILE A 111 -3.25 -0.07 8.20
CA ILE A 111 -2.33 -0.43 7.12
C ILE A 111 -2.29 -1.95 6.89
N LEU A 112 -2.30 -2.74 7.96
CA LEU A 112 -2.36 -4.20 7.87
C LEU A 112 -3.60 -4.68 7.11
N SER A 113 -4.76 -4.09 7.43
CA SER A 113 -6.04 -4.40 6.77
C SER A 113 -6.00 -4.08 5.27
N VAL A 114 -5.43 -2.93 4.89
CA VAL A 114 -5.28 -2.55 3.49
C VAL A 114 -4.30 -3.48 2.76
N LEU A 115 -3.16 -3.82 3.38
CA LEU A 115 -2.17 -4.72 2.80
C LEU A 115 -2.75 -6.10 2.50
N GLU A 116 -3.57 -6.66 3.40
CA GLU A 116 -4.24 -7.93 3.18
C GLU A 116 -5.16 -7.87 1.95
N ARG A 117 -5.94 -6.80 1.79
CA ARG A 117 -6.81 -6.62 0.62
C ARG A 117 -6.02 -6.50 -0.67
N VAL A 118 -4.91 -5.76 -0.67
CA VAL A 118 -4.02 -5.63 -1.83
C VAL A 118 -3.35 -6.96 -2.17
N THR A 119 -2.96 -7.74 -1.17
CA THR A 119 -2.36 -9.07 -1.36
C THR A 119 -3.36 -10.02 -2.01
N ARG A 120 -4.60 -10.04 -1.52
CA ARG A 120 -5.69 -10.84 -2.11
C ARG A 120 -5.98 -10.41 -3.55
N MET A 121 -6.05 -9.10 -3.81
CA MET A 121 -6.22 -8.56 -5.16
C MET A 121 -5.10 -9.04 -6.09
N GLY A 122 -3.83 -9.04 -5.65
CA GLY A 122 -2.71 -9.55 -6.45
C GLY A 122 -2.81 -11.04 -6.78
N ALA A 123 -3.32 -11.85 -5.85
CA ALA A 123 -3.59 -13.26 -6.08
C ALA A 123 -4.71 -13.47 -7.12
N GLU A 124 -5.81 -12.73 -6.99
CA GLU A 124 -6.92 -12.74 -7.95
C GLU A 124 -6.47 -12.33 -9.36
N MET A 125 -5.71 -11.23 -9.45
CA MET A 125 -5.13 -10.74 -10.71
C MET A 125 -4.22 -11.79 -11.36
N THR A 126 -3.38 -12.44 -10.56
CA THR A 126 -2.49 -13.51 -11.04
C THR A 126 -3.31 -14.66 -11.63
N MET A 127 -4.32 -15.14 -10.91
CA MET A 127 -5.19 -16.23 -11.38
C MET A 127 -5.90 -15.88 -12.69
N LEU A 128 -6.45 -14.67 -12.79
CA LEU A 128 -7.15 -14.20 -13.99
C LEU A 128 -6.21 -14.14 -15.21
N ILE A 129 -4.99 -13.61 -15.05
CA ILE A 129 -3.99 -13.61 -16.13
C ILE A 129 -3.69 -15.04 -16.58
N GLU A 130 -3.44 -15.96 -15.65
CA GLU A 130 -3.11 -17.34 -15.98
C GLU A 130 -4.26 -18.06 -16.69
N VAL A 131 -5.50 -17.84 -16.25
CA VAL A 131 -6.70 -18.40 -16.87
C VAL A 131 -6.90 -17.86 -18.29
N MET A 132 -6.73 -16.55 -18.51
CA MET A 132 -6.97 -15.94 -19.82
C MET A 132 -5.83 -16.18 -20.82
N THR A 133 -4.59 -16.29 -20.35
CA THR A 133 -3.42 -16.46 -21.22
C THR A 133 -2.98 -17.92 -21.36
N GLY A 134 -3.44 -18.82 -20.48
CA GLY A 134 -3.07 -20.23 -20.45
C GLY A 134 -1.61 -20.48 -20.04
N ARG A 135 -0.92 -19.49 -19.47
CA ARG A 135 0.50 -19.56 -19.06
C ARG A 135 0.72 -18.85 -17.72
N PRO A 136 1.77 -19.24 -16.95
CA PRO A 136 2.15 -18.53 -15.73
C PRO A 136 2.40 -17.04 -15.98
N VAL A 137 2.17 -16.20 -14.96
CA VAL A 137 2.48 -14.77 -15.04
C VAL A 137 3.98 -14.54 -15.19
N ASP A 138 4.34 -13.69 -16.15
CA ASP A 138 5.69 -13.17 -16.35
C ASP A 138 5.70 -11.63 -16.19
N ASP A 139 6.88 -11.01 -16.29
CA ASP A 139 7.01 -9.56 -16.13
C ASP A 139 6.32 -8.76 -17.25
N GLU A 140 6.16 -9.34 -18.43
CA GLU A 140 5.51 -8.70 -19.57
C GLU A 140 3.99 -8.66 -19.35
N THR A 141 3.38 -9.79 -19.00
CA THR A 141 1.94 -9.88 -18.73
C THR A 141 1.57 -9.11 -17.47
N ALA A 142 2.42 -9.10 -16.44
CA ALA A 142 2.16 -8.31 -15.23
C ALA A 142 2.06 -6.79 -15.51
N ARG A 143 2.74 -6.29 -16.56
CA ARG A 143 2.76 -4.86 -16.94
C ARG A 143 1.73 -4.49 -17.99
N SER A 144 1.34 -5.42 -18.84
CA SER A 144 0.54 -5.13 -20.05
C SER A 144 -0.89 -5.66 -19.99
N PHE A 145 -1.17 -6.64 -19.13
CA PHE A 145 -2.51 -7.19 -18.99
C PHE A 145 -3.43 -6.20 -18.27
N SER A 146 -4.51 -5.83 -18.95
CA SER A 146 -5.55 -4.90 -18.50
C SER A 146 -6.74 -5.70 -17.95
N PHE A 147 -7.27 -5.29 -16.81
CA PHE A 147 -8.41 -5.97 -16.17
C PHE A 147 -9.71 -5.25 -16.53
N PRO A 148 -10.70 -5.93 -17.14
CA PRO A 148 -12.03 -5.34 -17.32
C PRO A 148 -12.72 -5.17 -15.95
N ASP A 149 -13.51 -4.09 -15.82
CA ASP A 149 -14.33 -3.79 -14.62
C ASP A 149 -15.29 -4.94 -14.22
#